data_AF-A0A183EJJ1-F1
#
_entry.id   AF-A0A183EJJ1-F1
#
_cell.length_a   1.000
_cell.length_b   1.000
_cell.length_c   1.000
_cell.angle_alpha   90.00
_cell.angle_beta   90.00
_cell.angle_gamma   90.00
#
_symmetry.space_group_name_H-M   'P 1'
#
loop_
_entity.id
_entity.type
_entity.pdbx_description
1 polymer ?
#
loop_
_entity_poly.entity_id
_entity_poly.type
_entity_poly.pdbx_seq_one_letter_code
_entity_poly.pdbx_strand_id
1 'polypeptide(L)'
;MRLYRISVDLKLSRLDCNCVDPSFVTRDDIHTFYAINNSQPSACDMTLTRSFECVRKSLTNSTNSGFCEKQCPQSCHEQGYVSRVTTSLWPRTSYYDHIKELWKQQLPSMETMLEAREARTNLAKLEVYYEELNYESVVESPSQDVWDLLSNIGGTLGLYIGMSFLTLGEFAELFVKCLALPAQKGLQQLGASVDRL
;
A
#
# COMPACT_ATOMS: atom_id res chain seq x y z
N MET A 1 -5.90 0.63 -9.60
CA MET A 1 -5.29 1.58 -8.65
C MET A 1 -5.65 3.06 -8.88
N ARG A 2 -5.84 3.56 -10.12
CA ARG A 2 -6.23 4.96 -10.42
C ARG A 2 -7.61 5.44 -9.92
N LEU A 3 -8.43 4.56 -9.35
CA LEU A 3 -9.84 4.85 -8.99
C LEU A 3 -9.99 5.84 -7.82
N TYR A 4 -9.04 5.87 -6.88
CA TYR A 4 -9.12 6.78 -5.72
C TYR A 4 -8.91 8.25 -6.09
N ARG A 5 -7.96 8.53 -6.99
CA ARG A 5 -7.71 9.89 -7.49
C ARG A 5 -8.93 10.44 -8.23
N ILE A 6 -9.53 9.58 -9.05
CA ILE A 6 -10.76 9.86 -9.79
C ILE A 6 -11.92 10.20 -8.82
N SER A 7 -12.08 9.44 -7.74
CA SER A 7 -13.15 9.64 -6.74
C SER A 7 -13.10 11.00 -6.04
N VAL A 8 -11.90 11.55 -5.80
CA VAL A 8 -11.73 12.86 -5.13
C VAL A 8 -12.02 14.01 -6.09
N ASP A 9 -11.54 13.94 -7.32
CA ASP A 9 -11.81 14.96 -8.36
C ASP A 9 -13.32 15.02 -8.70
N LEU A 10 -14.00 13.87 -8.70
CA LEU A 10 -15.46 13.76 -8.86
C LEU A 10 -16.24 14.43 -7.74
N LYS A 11 -15.75 14.30 -6.49
CA LYS A 11 -16.37 14.95 -5.33
C LYS A 11 -16.18 16.46 -5.37
N LEU A 12 -15.01 16.93 -5.83
CA LEU A 12 -14.70 18.36 -5.96
C LEU A 12 -15.54 19.03 -7.05
N SER A 13 -15.60 18.42 -8.24
CA SER A 13 -16.36 18.94 -9.37
C SER A 13 -17.86 19.04 -9.05
N ARG A 14 -18.38 18.10 -8.27
CA ARG A 14 -19.76 18.15 -7.77
C ARG A 14 -20.01 19.30 -6.79
N LEU A 15 -19.06 19.61 -5.89
CA LEU A 15 -19.23 20.72 -4.94
C LEU A 15 -19.19 22.10 -5.65
N ASP A 16 -18.31 22.26 -6.64
CA ASP A 16 -18.10 23.55 -7.31
C ASP A 16 -19.07 23.78 -8.48
N CYS A 17 -19.37 22.74 -9.26
CA CYS A 17 -20.08 22.85 -10.54
C CYS A 17 -21.37 22.03 -10.61
N ASN A 18 -21.72 21.29 -9.55
CA ASN A 18 -22.93 20.47 -9.42
C ASN A 18 -23.14 19.46 -10.57
N CYS A 19 -22.07 19.05 -11.24
CA CYS A 19 -22.09 18.06 -12.31
C CYS A 19 -20.89 17.13 -12.19
N VAL A 20 -20.95 16.00 -12.89
CA VAL A 20 -19.93 14.93 -12.83
C VAL A 20 -19.55 14.48 -14.24
N ASP A 21 -18.28 14.19 -14.48
CA ASP A 21 -17.83 13.65 -15.77
C ASP A 21 -18.19 12.16 -15.91
N PRO A 22 -18.99 11.76 -16.92
CA PRO A 22 -19.46 10.39 -17.10
C PRO A 22 -18.35 9.40 -17.52
N SER A 23 -17.21 9.88 -18.01
CA SER A 23 -16.07 9.05 -18.42
C SER A 23 -15.34 8.41 -17.24
N PHE A 24 -15.57 8.95 -16.04
CA PHE A 24 -14.85 8.58 -14.81
C PHE A 24 -15.72 7.84 -13.80
N VAL A 25 -17.02 7.65 -14.08
CA VAL A 25 -17.98 7.07 -13.15
C VAL A 25 -18.70 5.91 -13.81
N THR A 26 -18.61 4.72 -13.20
CA THR A 26 -19.42 3.57 -13.63
C THR A 26 -20.80 3.60 -12.97
N ARG A 27 -21.77 2.84 -13.50
CA ARG A 27 -23.10 2.74 -12.87
C ARG A 27 -23.04 2.28 -11.41
N ASP A 28 -22.11 1.38 -11.08
CA ASP A 28 -21.95 0.85 -9.71
C ASP A 28 -21.36 1.89 -8.74
N ASP A 29 -20.48 2.77 -9.23
CA ASP A 29 -19.95 3.89 -8.45
C ASP A 29 -21.08 4.89 -8.09
N ILE A 30 -22.05 5.09 -8.99
CA ILE A 30 -23.19 5.99 -8.74
C ILE A 30 -24.01 5.48 -7.55
N HIS A 31 -24.28 4.18 -7.50
CA HIS A 31 -25.04 3.55 -6.41
C HIS A 31 -24.27 3.56 -5.09
N THR A 32 -22.95 3.43 -5.13
CA THR A 32 -22.13 3.33 -3.91
C THR A 32 -21.87 4.70 -3.28
N PHE A 33 -21.57 5.72 -4.09
CA PHE A 33 -21.13 7.03 -3.59
C PHE A 33 -22.24 8.09 -3.52
N TYR A 34 -23.33 7.94 -4.29
CA TYR A 34 -24.36 8.99 -4.42
C TYR A 34 -25.77 8.55 -4.00
N ALA A 35 -25.98 7.32 -3.54
CA ALA A 35 -27.30 6.84 -3.09
C ALA A 35 -27.78 7.43 -1.76
N ILE A 36 -26.90 8.05 -0.96
CA ILE A 36 -27.23 8.41 0.43
C ILE A 36 -28.23 9.58 0.53
N ASN A 37 -28.50 10.35 -0.53
CA ASN A 37 -29.39 11.54 -0.44
C ASN A 37 -30.29 11.81 -1.67
N ASN A 38 -30.65 10.81 -2.49
CA ASN A 38 -31.54 10.99 -3.67
C ASN A 38 -31.14 12.07 -4.69
N SER A 39 -29.91 12.59 -4.64
CA SER A 39 -29.40 13.57 -5.61
C SER A 39 -28.50 12.86 -6.60
N GLN A 40 -29.12 12.23 -7.58
CA GLN A 40 -28.40 11.63 -8.70
C GLN A 40 -27.60 12.75 -9.40
N PRO A 41 -26.25 12.63 -9.52
CA PRO A 41 -25.46 13.65 -10.19
C PRO A 41 -25.86 13.72 -11.67
N SER A 42 -26.04 14.92 -12.19
CA SER A 42 -26.15 15.12 -13.64
C SER A 42 -24.76 15.06 -14.28
N ALA A 43 -24.69 14.48 -15.47
CA ALA A 43 -23.46 14.51 -16.26
C ALA A 43 -23.15 15.96 -16.67
N CYS A 44 -21.88 16.37 -16.61
CA CYS A 44 -21.47 17.67 -17.12
C CYS A 44 -21.64 17.71 -18.64
N ASP A 45 -22.38 18.70 -19.14
CA ASP A 45 -22.44 18.99 -20.57
C ASP A 45 -21.21 19.82 -20.99
N MET A 46 -20.28 19.18 -21.71
CA MET A 46 -19.07 19.85 -22.20
C MET A 46 -19.31 20.79 -23.39
N THR A 47 -20.48 20.73 -24.01
CA THR A 47 -20.85 21.68 -25.09
C THR A 47 -21.27 23.03 -24.54
N LEU A 48 -21.71 23.09 -23.27
CA LEU A 48 -22.10 24.31 -22.60
C LEU A 48 -20.87 25.02 -22.00
N THR A 49 -20.60 26.24 -22.47
CA THR A 49 -19.47 27.06 -22.02
C THR A 49 -19.41 27.23 -20.51
N ARG A 50 -20.55 27.41 -19.84
CA ARG A 50 -20.63 27.61 -18.39
C ARG A 50 -20.11 26.40 -17.60
N SER A 51 -20.53 25.20 -17.98
CA SER A 51 -20.11 23.95 -17.32
C SER A 51 -18.64 23.67 -17.59
N PHE A 52 -18.20 23.87 -18.84
CA PHE A 52 -16.81 23.69 -19.25
C PHE A 52 -15.85 24.63 -18.50
N GLU A 53 -16.16 25.92 -18.41
CA GLU A 53 -15.34 26.89 -17.69
C GLU A 53 -15.28 26.60 -16.19
N CYS A 54 -16.40 26.18 -15.60
CA CYS A 54 -16.46 25.83 -14.18
C CYS A 54 -15.54 24.63 -13.86
N VAL A 55 -15.69 23.52 -14.60
CA VAL A 55 -14.89 22.31 -14.39
C VAL A 55 -13.40 22.60 -14.61
N ARG A 56 -13.06 23.34 -15.67
CA ARG A 56 -11.67 23.73 -15.94
C ARG A 56 -11.08 24.61 -14.84
N LYS A 57 -11.85 25.54 -14.28
CA LYS A 57 -11.40 26.40 -13.17
C LYS A 57 -11.29 25.65 -11.84
N SER A 58 -12.21 24.74 -11.56
CA SER A 58 -12.15 23.89 -10.37
C SER A 58 -10.93 22.96 -10.42
N LEU A 59 -10.67 22.34 -11.58
CA LEU A 59 -9.50 21.47 -11.76
C LEU A 59 -8.17 22.23 -11.62
N THR A 60 -8.04 23.43 -12.19
CA THR A 60 -6.82 24.24 -12.03
C THR A 60 -6.63 24.70 -10.60
N ASN A 61 -7.70 25.07 -9.90
CA ASN A 61 -7.64 25.45 -8.48
C ASN A 61 -7.26 24.26 -7.59
N SER A 62 -7.82 23.07 -7.85
CA SER A 62 -7.46 21.82 -7.17
C SER A 62 -5.98 21.48 -7.36
N THR A 63 -5.49 21.60 -8.60
CA THR A 63 -4.09 21.34 -8.94
C THR A 63 -3.15 22.32 -8.24
N ASN A 64 -3.47 23.63 -8.25
CA ASN A 64 -2.64 24.65 -7.62
C ASN A 64 -2.66 24.59 -6.08
N SER A 65 -3.78 24.19 -5.49
CA SER A 65 -3.92 24.06 -4.03
C SER A 65 -3.31 22.77 -3.47
N GLY A 66 -2.93 21.83 -4.34
CA GLY A 66 -2.42 20.50 -3.95
C GLY A 66 -3.45 19.69 -3.17
N PHE A 67 -4.74 19.96 -3.37
CA PHE A 67 -5.82 19.37 -2.60
C PHE A 67 -5.84 17.85 -2.70
N CYS A 68 -5.64 17.32 -3.91
CA CYS A 68 -5.64 15.88 -4.16
C CYS A 68 -4.46 15.16 -3.48
N GLU A 69 -3.31 15.81 -3.29
CA GLU A 69 -2.14 15.22 -2.63
C GLU A 69 -2.31 15.17 -1.10
N LYS A 70 -3.06 16.13 -0.52
CA LYS A 70 -3.37 16.15 0.91
C LYS A 70 -4.51 15.23 1.30
N GLN A 71 -5.52 15.07 0.44
CA GLN A 71 -6.73 14.30 0.75
C GLN A 71 -6.74 12.88 0.20
N CYS A 72 -5.86 12.56 -0.75
CA CYS A 72 -5.71 11.20 -1.28
C CYS A 72 -4.36 10.63 -0.83
N PRO A 73 -4.28 9.97 0.35
CA PRO A 73 -3.09 9.18 0.69
C PRO A 73 -2.91 8.05 -0.33
N GLN A 74 -1.67 7.58 -0.48
CA GLN A 74 -1.38 6.41 -1.30
C GLN A 74 -2.10 5.18 -0.72
N SER A 75 -2.55 4.28 -1.60
CA SER A 75 -3.20 3.04 -1.18
C SER A 75 -2.17 2.09 -0.59
N CYS A 76 -2.50 1.43 0.52
CA CYS A 76 -1.61 0.45 1.16
C CYS A 76 -1.51 -0.87 0.38
N HIS A 77 -2.46 -1.16 -0.51
CA HIS A 77 -2.51 -2.43 -1.23
C HIS A 77 -2.59 -2.18 -2.74
N GLU A 78 -1.45 -2.29 -3.42
CA GLU A 78 -1.34 -2.12 -4.86
C GLU A 78 -1.06 -3.40 -5.64
N GLN A 79 -1.76 -3.54 -6.76
CA GLN A 79 -1.52 -4.57 -7.77
C GLN A 79 -1.22 -3.85 -9.09
N GLY A 80 0.02 -3.98 -9.55
CA GLY A 80 0.48 -3.51 -10.85
C GLY A 80 0.72 -4.68 -11.81
N TYR A 81 0.47 -4.47 -13.09
CA TYR A 81 0.79 -5.43 -14.14
C TYR A 81 1.84 -4.81 -15.06
N VAL A 82 3.00 -5.45 -15.17
CA VAL A 82 4.03 -5.07 -16.14
C VAL A 82 3.73 -5.79 -17.45
N SER A 83 3.18 -5.07 -18.43
CA SER A 83 2.83 -5.63 -19.73
C SER A 83 3.98 -5.51 -20.72
N ARG A 84 4.31 -6.60 -21.41
CA ARG A 84 5.16 -6.59 -22.61
C ARG A 84 4.29 -6.78 -23.85
N VAL A 85 4.45 -5.90 -24.84
CA VAL A 85 3.66 -5.92 -26.07
C VAL A 85 4.54 -6.34 -27.23
N THR A 86 4.17 -7.43 -27.88
CA THR A 86 4.79 -7.89 -29.12
C THR A 86 3.75 -7.92 -30.23
N THR A 87 4.09 -7.37 -31.40
CA THR A 87 3.20 -7.33 -32.55
C THR A 87 3.73 -8.21 -33.67
N SER A 88 2.83 -8.80 -34.44
CA SER A 88 3.18 -9.59 -35.62
C SER A 88 2.13 -9.41 -36.71
N LEU A 89 2.54 -9.62 -37.96
CA LEU A 89 1.63 -9.50 -39.10
C LEU A 89 0.63 -10.66 -39.09
N TRP A 90 -0.65 -10.33 -38.95
CA TRP A 90 -1.75 -11.28 -38.97
C TRP A 90 -2.93 -10.72 -39.78
N PRO A 91 -3.66 -11.52 -40.57
CA PRO A 91 -3.44 -12.94 -40.89
C PRO A 91 -2.46 -13.15 -42.05
N ARG A 92 -1.82 -14.33 -42.11
CA ARG A 92 -1.09 -14.77 -43.31
C ARG A 92 -2.07 -15.01 -44.46
N THR A 93 -1.66 -14.75 -45.69
CA THR A 93 -2.54 -14.83 -46.87
C THR A 93 -3.12 -16.24 -47.03
N SER A 94 -2.28 -17.28 -46.95
CA SER A 94 -2.71 -18.68 -47.03
C SER A 94 -3.67 -19.10 -45.91
N TYR A 95 -3.47 -18.56 -44.70
CA TYR A 95 -4.35 -18.83 -43.56
C TYR A 95 -5.72 -18.18 -43.77
N TYR A 96 -5.74 -16.94 -44.27
CA TYR A 96 -6.97 -16.21 -44.55
C TYR A 96 -7.83 -16.90 -45.60
N ASP A 97 -7.22 -17.40 -46.68
CA ASP A 97 -7.95 -18.08 -47.76
C ASP A 97 -8.71 -19.33 -47.31
N HIS A 98 -8.24 -20.01 -46.25
CA HIS A 98 -8.90 -21.18 -45.69
C HIS A 98 -10.03 -20.85 -44.72
N ILE A 99 -9.94 -19.74 -43.99
CA ILE A 99 -10.88 -19.41 -42.90
C ILE A 99 -11.90 -18.33 -43.29
N LYS A 100 -11.69 -17.60 -44.39
CA LYS A 100 -12.56 -16.49 -44.81
C LYS A 100 -14.03 -16.88 -44.95
N GLU A 101 -14.31 -18.09 -45.44
CA GLU A 101 -15.69 -18.55 -45.61
C GLU A 101 -16.38 -18.86 -44.27
N LEU A 102 -15.63 -19.40 -43.30
CA LEU A 102 -16.15 -19.63 -41.94
C LEU A 102 -16.44 -18.30 -41.23
N TRP A 103 -15.57 -17.32 -41.44
CA TRP A 103 -15.69 -16.01 -40.80
C TRP A 103 -16.82 -15.15 -41.37
N LYS A 104 -17.06 -15.21 -42.68
CA LYS A 104 -18.23 -14.57 -43.32
C LYS A 104 -19.54 -15.02 -42.70
N GLN A 105 -19.65 -16.30 -42.32
CA GLN A 105 -20.87 -16.84 -41.69
C GLN A 105 -21.07 -16.33 -40.26
N GLN A 106 -19.98 -16.06 -39.53
CA GLN A 106 -20.03 -15.71 -38.12
C GLN A 106 -20.08 -14.19 -37.88
N LEU A 107 -19.49 -13.39 -38.79
CA LEU A 107 -19.52 -11.94 -38.72
C LEU A 107 -20.01 -11.36 -40.06
N PRO A 108 -21.27 -10.89 -40.15
CA PRO A 108 -21.81 -10.29 -41.37
C PRO A 108 -21.08 -8.99 -41.76
N SER A 109 -20.40 -8.33 -40.82
CA SER A 109 -19.54 -7.17 -41.09
C SER A 109 -18.24 -7.52 -41.83
N MET A 110 -17.94 -8.81 -42.05
CA MET A 110 -16.76 -9.27 -42.77
C MET A 110 -16.98 -9.53 -44.27
N GLU A 111 -18.20 -9.33 -44.79
CA GLU A 111 -18.49 -9.49 -46.23
C GLU A 111 -17.60 -8.63 -47.14
N THR A 112 -17.15 -7.48 -46.65
CA THR A 112 -16.32 -6.51 -47.40
C THR A 112 -14.82 -6.80 -47.34
N MET A 113 -14.39 -7.87 -46.65
CA MET A 113 -12.97 -8.26 -46.54
C MET A 113 -12.72 -9.51 -47.40
N LEU A 114 -12.59 -9.33 -48.70
CA LEU A 114 -12.39 -10.44 -49.64
C LEU A 114 -10.93 -10.89 -49.69
N GLU A 115 -10.00 -9.95 -49.47
CA GLU A 115 -8.57 -10.20 -49.50
C GLU A 115 -7.93 -10.15 -48.11
N ALA A 116 -6.83 -10.91 -47.94
CA ALA A 116 -6.03 -10.88 -46.73
C ALA A 116 -5.45 -9.50 -46.41
N ARG A 117 -5.31 -8.61 -47.41
CA ARG A 117 -4.83 -7.23 -47.21
C ARG A 117 -5.86 -6.37 -46.48
N GLU A 118 -7.13 -6.50 -46.83
CA GLU A 118 -8.24 -5.77 -46.21
C GLU A 118 -8.48 -6.27 -44.78
N ALA A 119 -8.32 -7.58 -44.57
CA ALA A 119 -8.34 -8.17 -43.24
C ALA A 119 -7.24 -7.61 -42.34
N ARG A 120 -6.02 -7.41 -42.86
CA ARG A 120 -4.89 -6.86 -42.09
C ARG A 120 -5.09 -5.39 -41.67
N THR A 121 -5.82 -4.60 -42.45
CA THR A 121 -6.04 -3.17 -42.13
C THR A 121 -7.17 -2.95 -41.16
N ASN A 122 -8.11 -3.89 -41.05
CA ASN A 122 -9.33 -3.72 -40.28
C ASN A 122 -9.48 -4.70 -39.11
N LEU A 123 -8.76 -5.82 -39.11
CA LEU A 123 -8.80 -6.82 -38.04
C LEU A 123 -7.53 -6.76 -37.20
N ALA A 124 -7.71 -6.79 -35.88
CA ALA A 124 -6.64 -6.94 -34.91
C ALA A 124 -6.91 -8.18 -34.06
N LYS A 125 -5.91 -9.05 -33.96
CA LYS A 125 -5.92 -10.19 -33.03
C LYS A 125 -5.19 -9.77 -31.76
N LEU A 126 -5.92 -9.72 -30.64
CA LEU A 126 -5.36 -9.43 -29.32
C LEU A 126 -5.29 -10.73 -28.51
N GLU A 127 -4.08 -11.13 -28.11
CA GLU A 127 -3.85 -12.26 -27.22
C GLU A 127 -3.23 -11.73 -25.93
N VAL A 128 -3.93 -11.92 -24.81
CA VAL A 128 -3.46 -11.52 -23.47
C VAL A 128 -3.14 -12.79 -22.70
N TYR A 129 -1.89 -12.93 -22.30
CA TYR A 129 -1.40 -14.06 -21.53
C TYR A 129 -0.34 -13.60 -20.53
N TYR A 130 -0.14 -14.39 -19.47
CA TYR A 130 0.94 -14.18 -18.51
C TYR A 130 2.24 -14.72 -19.11
N GLU A 131 3.30 -13.90 -19.09
CA GLU A 131 4.63 -14.29 -19.59
C GLU A 131 5.19 -15.46 -18.77
N GLU A 132 5.00 -15.41 -17.45
CA GLU A 132 5.39 -16.45 -16.50
C GLU A 132 4.28 -16.60 -15.45
N LEU A 133 4.10 -17.81 -14.87
CA LEU A 133 3.16 -18.04 -13.76
C LEU A 133 3.70 -17.56 -12.41
N ASN A 134 4.54 -16.53 -12.44
CA ASN A 134 5.14 -15.94 -11.25
C ASN A 134 4.49 -14.59 -10.97
N TYR A 135 4.40 -14.23 -9.68
CA TYR A 135 3.99 -12.91 -9.24
C TYR A 135 5.03 -12.35 -8.28
N GLU A 136 5.29 -11.06 -8.38
CA GLU A 136 6.16 -10.36 -7.44
C GLU A 136 5.30 -9.68 -6.38
N SER A 137 5.54 -10.01 -5.11
CA SER A 137 4.88 -9.37 -3.97
C SER A 137 5.88 -8.52 -3.20
N VAL A 138 5.65 -7.21 -3.16
CA VAL A 138 6.43 -6.27 -2.35
C VAL A 138 5.60 -5.88 -1.14
N VAL A 139 6.09 -6.21 0.05
CA VAL A 139 5.42 -5.92 1.32
C VAL A 139 6.40 -5.18 2.22
N GLU A 140 5.97 -4.04 2.76
CA GLU A 140 6.75 -3.29 3.75
C GLU A 140 6.42 -3.79 5.16
N SER A 141 7.45 -4.20 5.89
CA SER A 141 7.35 -4.62 7.30
C SER A 141 8.14 -3.67 8.20
N PRO A 142 7.70 -3.44 9.46
CA PRO A 142 8.46 -2.62 10.40
C PRO A 142 9.86 -3.22 10.64
N SER A 143 10.86 -2.36 10.91
CA SER A 143 12.24 -2.79 11.10
C SER A 143 12.49 -3.51 12.44
N GLN A 144 11.64 -3.27 13.44
CA GLN A 144 11.63 -3.96 14.72
C GLN A 144 10.20 -4.19 15.17
N ASP A 145 9.89 -5.41 15.58
CA ASP A 145 8.59 -5.71 16.14
C ASP A 145 8.50 -5.20 17.60
N VAL A 146 7.28 -5.06 18.11
CA VAL A 146 7.04 -4.65 19.51
C VAL A 146 7.69 -5.61 20.49
N TRP A 147 7.78 -6.89 20.13
CA TRP A 147 8.42 -7.93 20.93
C TRP A 147 9.94 -7.79 20.96
N ASP A 148 10.56 -7.39 19.86
CA ASP A 148 12.00 -7.15 19.78
C ASP A 148 12.39 -5.93 20.61
N LEU A 149 11.58 -4.87 20.57
CA LEU A 149 11.74 -3.69 21.42
C LEU A 149 11.67 -4.06 22.90
N LEU A 150 10.67 -4.87 23.28
CA LEU A 150 10.51 -5.34 24.66
C LEU A 150 11.66 -6.25 25.11
N SER A 151 12.17 -7.10 24.22
CA SER A 151 13.33 -7.97 24.50
C SER A 151 14.59 -7.16 24.78
N ASN A 152 14.85 -6.11 23.97
CA ASN A 152 16.00 -5.23 24.17
C ASN A 152 15.91 -4.43 25.48
N ILE A 153 14.72 -3.89 25.79
CA ILE A 153 14.48 -3.18 27.06
C ILE A 153 14.60 -4.15 28.24
N GLY A 154 13.99 -5.34 28.14
CA GLY A 154 14.04 -6.36 29.18
C GLY A 154 15.45 -6.87 29.45
N GLY A 155 16.25 -7.09 28.40
CA GLY A 155 17.64 -7.52 28.53
C GLY A 155 18.52 -6.48 29.24
N THR A 156 18.41 -5.21 28.84
CA THR A 156 19.18 -4.13 29.47
C THR A 156 18.76 -3.88 30.91
N LEU A 157 17.44 -3.81 31.18
CA LEU A 157 16.92 -3.65 32.55
C LEU A 157 17.27 -4.85 33.44
N GLY A 158 17.16 -6.08 32.92
CA GLY A 158 17.51 -7.30 33.63
C GLY A 158 18.97 -7.32 34.06
N LEU A 159 19.88 -6.87 33.19
CA LEU A 159 21.29 -6.74 33.53
C LEU A 159 21.53 -5.72 34.66
N TYR A 160 20.90 -4.53 34.59
CA TYR A 160 21.03 -3.51 35.63
C TYR A 160 20.46 -3.96 36.98
N ILE A 161 19.32 -4.65 36.98
CA ILE A 161 18.72 -5.21 38.20
C ILE A 161 19.61 -6.31 38.76
N GLY A 162 20.16 -7.19 37.91
CA GLY A 162 21.10 -8.24 38.32
C GLY A 162 22.35 -7.69 38.99
N MET A 163 22.99 -6.67 38.41
CA MET A 163 24.13 -5.98 39.02
C MET A 163 23.76 -5.33 40.36
N SER A 164 22.59 -4.70 40.43
CA SER A 164 22.10 -4.08 41.68
C SER A 164 21.85 -5.10 42.80
N PHE A 165 21.42 -6.32 42.45
CA PHE A 165 21.22 -7.38 43.43
C PHE A 165 22.55 -7.93 43.98
N LEU A 166 23.56 -8.09 43.11
CA LEU A 166 24.89 -8.52 43.52
C LEU A 166 25.53 -7.52 44.49
N THR A 167 25.45 -6.21 44.19
CA THR A 167 26.00 -5.18 45.07
C THR A 167 25.29 -5.15 46.44
N LEU A 168 23.97 -5.32 46.49
CA LEU A 168 23.23 -5.46 47.75
C LEU A 168 23.71 -6.68 48.57
N GLY A 169 24.03 -7.80 47.90
CA GLY A 169 24.61 -8.98 48.53
C GLY A 169 25.98 -8.70 49.16
N GLU A 170 26.86 -8.01 48.45
CA GLU A 170 28.18 -7.60 48.96
C GLU A 170 28.06 -6.67 50.18
N PHE A 171 27.12 -5.72 50.15
CA PHE A 171 26.84 -4.85 51.30
C PHE A 171 26.35 -5.63 52.52
N ALA A 172 25.49 -6.64 52.33
CA ALA A 172 25.01 -7.48 53.42
C ALA A 172 26.16 -8.30 54.05
N GLU A 173 27.04 -8.88 53.23
CA GLU A 173 28.23 -9.59 53.72
C GLU A 173 29.17 -8.66 54.51
N LEU A 174 29.40 -7.45 54.01
CA LEU A 174 30.19 -6.42 54.68
C LEU A 174 29.58 -6.06 56.05
N PHE A 175 28.26 -5.94 56.13
CA PHE A 175 27.55 -5.62 57.37
C PHE A 175 27.73 -6.71 58.43
N VAL A 176 27.59 -7.99 58.05
CA VAL A 176 27.81 -9.13 58.93
C VAL A 176 29.27 -9.18 59.43
N LYS A 177 30.24 -8.97 58.52
CA LYS A 177 31.66 -8.90 58.90
C LYS A 177 31.93 -7.75 59.88
N CYS A 178 31.37 -6.56 59.62
CA CYS A 178 31.49 -5.41 60.51
C CYS A 178 30.90 -5.65 61.91
N LEU A 179 29.76 -6.35 62.02
CA LEU A 179 29.15 -6.70 63.31
C LEU A 179 29.88 -7.83 64.05
N ALA A 180 30.51 -8.76 63.35
CA ALA A 180 31.29 -9.85 63.94
C ALA A 180 32.69 -9.41 64.42
N LEU A 181 33.27 -8.37 63.83
CA LEU A 181 34.59 -7.82 64.22
C LEU A 181 34.66 -7.26 65.67
N PRO A 182 33.68 -6.52 66.23
CA PRO A 182 33.72 -6.11 67.64
C PRO A 182 33.60 -7.29 68.60
N ALA A 183 32.89 -8.36 68.23
CA ALA A 183 32.81 -9.59 69.03
C ALA A 183 34.16 -10.33 69.07
N GLN A 184 34.90 -10.37 67.96
CA GLN A 184 36.25 -10.96 67.93
C GLN A 184 37.30 -10.10 68.64
N LYS A 185 37.21 -8.75 68.55
CA LYS A 185 38.11 -7.86 69.30
C LYS A 185 37.92 -7.95 70.83
N GLY A 186 36.70 -8.21 71.31
CA GLY A 186 36.43 -8.47 72.72
C GLY A 186 37.04 -9.79 73.23
N LEU A 187 37.00 -10.85 72.40
CA LEU A 187 37.61 -12.15 72.71
C LEU A 187 39.15 -12.13 72.62
N GLN A 188 39.74 -11.37 71.70
CA GLN A 188 41.20 -11.20 71.61
C GLN A 188 41.79 -10.43 72.81
N GLN A 189 41.07 -9.47 73.41
CA GLN A 189 41.54 -8.79 74.62
C GLN A 189 41.48 -9.67 75.88
N LEU A 190 40.53 -10.61 75.99
CA LEU A 190 40.52 -11.60 77.09
C LEU A 190 41.60 -12.69 76.90
N GLY A 191 41.88 -13.11 75.67
CA GLY A 191 42.94 -14.08 75.37
C GLY A 191 44.36 -13.55 75.66
N ALA A 192 44.63 -12.28 75.35
CA ALA A 192 45.95 -11.67 75.58
C ALA A 192 46.29 -11.42 77.06
N SER A 193 45.32 -11.49 77.99
CA SER A 193 45.56 -11.35 79.43
C SER A 193 45.78 -12.69 80.15
N VAL A 194 45.44 -13.83 79.54
CA VAL A 194 45.61 -15.17 80.13
C VAL A 194 46.99 -15.77 79.84
N ASP A 195 47.65 -15.39 78.74
CA ASP A 195 49.02 -15.83 78.40
C ASP A 195 50.13 -15.10 79.19
N ARG A 196 49.80 -14.34 80.24
CA ARG A 196 50.76 -13.57 81.05
C ARG A 196 50.69 -13.86 82.56
N LEU A 197 50.06 -14.97 82.95
CA LEU A 197 50.05 -15.54 84.31
C LEU A 197 50.73 -16.91 84.33
#